data_AF-A0AAD0TNA4-F1
#
_entry.id   AF-A0AAD0TNA4-F1
#
_cell.length_a   1.000
_cell.length_b   1.000
_cell.length_c   1.000
_cell.angle_alpha   90.00
_cell.angle_beta   90.00
_cell.angle_gamma   90.00
#
_symmetry.space_group_name_H-M   'P 1'
#
loop_
_entity.id
_entity.type
_entity.pdbx_description
1 polymer ?
#
loop_
_entity_poly.entity_id
_entity_poly.type
_entity_poly.pdbx_seq_one_letter_code
_entity_poly.pdbx_strand_id
1 'polypeptide(L)'
;MSQSLWQRLFNHRQPNKQAVLILGSGRSGTSVMTKCINLMGISLGTDNLLAPSKRINPKGYFENKDVINIHKSLGSRIRYRPAFKGYYDSPKIKKDRAALTTYLQTFFENEQYLAIKDPRMNDYIELWQHVLADVEVLPAEIVLLRNPMDVVNSNERAWHRDTTLAMRQWQVRTLLSLRDTDRDHRILVTYEDLFGQTLATLKRIATQFDLPWTNDEAALQAQIDDFIDPGLQKSDSGESLADFEARTDVDPDVKALYLLGRQAAADPAYFASAEFQQRIDDLTEQYLAKYGALYRDFNVKINSKTFFVFGEDQDQVNQVNGLLEDGQVKMVGTEADSHVIAEDLSERLNNNTLAVQTYPLDYLVVEQKEALNNYLRKNAKRETLWGVGDAQNNEIVEMLTTVSAELGADTHNVVIADDLTTIDDRRTLRLATQHLIRTLHAVEQPPYLVLMADQLDTPATQAAIAAFIAAEPTKEQPVHDSQPDETFKLRTPLDLNEAAATLTALCQRASQDERQQAALNHFVSLNYDEILNVKGDQYANSVRN
;
A
#
# COMPACT_ATOMS: atom_id res chain seq x y z
N MET A 1 -38.31 -44.58 29.17
CA MET A 1 -38.13 -43.15 28.88
C MET A 1 -37.11 -43.04 27.75
N SER A 2 -37.58 -43.17 26.50
CA SER A 2 -36.75 -42.96 25.31
C SER A 2 -37.23 -41.68 24.65
N GLN A 3 -36.40 -40.64 24.70
CA GLN A 3 -36.57 -39.49 23.81
C GLN A 3 -36.52 -40.02 22.38
N SER A 4 -37.57 -39.75 21.60
CA SER A 4 -37.74 -40.35 20.28
C SER A 4 -36.70 -39.82 19.30
N LEU A 5 -36.30 -40.65 18.33
CA LEU A 5 -35.43 -40.25 17.20
C LEU A 5 -35.93 -38.97 16.49
N TRP A 6 -37.23 -38.68 16.57
CA TRP A 6 -37.82 -37.46 16.03
C TRP A 6 -37.40 -36.18 16.76
N GLN A 7 -37.12 -36.23 18.07
CA GLN A 7 -36.56 -35.07 18.79
C GLN A 7 -35.11 -34.77 18.41
N ARG A 8 -34.34 -35.76 17.91
CA ARG A 8 -32.99 -35.54 17.37
C ARG A 8 -33.00 -35.00 15.94
N LEU A 9 -34.02 -35.33 15.13
CA LEU A 9 -34.19 -34.80 13.77
C LEU A 9 -34.77 -33.38 13.79
N PHE A 10 -35.58 -33.05 14.80
CA PHE A 10 -35.98 -31.67 15.14
C PHE A 10 -35.13 -31.11 16.28
N ASN A 11 -33.83 -31.42 16.29
CA ASN A 11 -32.91 -30.54 17.01
C ASN A 11 -33.15 -29.16 16.42
N HIS A 12 -33.72 -28.25 17.22
CA HIS A 12 -33.58 -26.83 16.98
C HIS A 12 -32.11 -26.64 16.59
N ARG A 13 -31.85 -26.31 15.32
CA ARG A 13 -30.57 -25.73 14.97
C ARG A 13 -30.44 -24.57 15.94
N GLN A 14 -29.59 -24.72 16.94
CA GLN A 14 -29.12 -23.56 17.68
C GLN A 14 -28.70 -22.59 16.58
N PRO A 15 -29.29 -21.38 16.52
CA PRO A 15 -28.91 -20.43 15.50
C PRO A 15 -27.38 -20.31 15.54
N ASN A 16 -26.75 -20.34 14.37
CA ASN A 16 -25.31 -20.20 14.33
C ASN A 16 -24.96 -18.86 14.97
N LYS A 17 -23.97 -18.86 15.87
CA LYS A 17 -23.48 -17.62 16.48
C LYS A 17 -23.00 -16.69 15.37
N GLN A 18 -23.35 -15.41 15.47
CA GLN A 18 -23.03 -14.43 14.43
C GLN A 18 -22.38 -13.17 14.99
N ALA A 19 -21.31 -12.73 14.32
CA ALA A 19 -20.68 -11.44 14.53
C ALA A 19 -21.07 -10.47 13.42
N VAL A 20 -21.88 -9.47 13.74
CA VAL A 20 -22.24 -8.38 12.84
C VAL A 20 -21.09 -7.38 12.80
N LEU A 21 -20.33 -7.39 11.70
CA LEU A 21 -19.18 -6.53 11.50
C LEU A 21 -19.61 -5.28 10.72
N ILE A 22 -19.55 -4.12 11.36
CA ILE A 22 -19.90 -2.84 10.71
C ILE A 22 -18.65 -2.23 10.10
N LEU A 23 -18.56 -2.30 8.77
CA LEU A 23 -17.44 -1.89 7.95
C LEU A 23 -17.74 -0.59 7.17
N GLY A 24 -16.72 -0.07 6.52
CA GLY A 24 -16.75 1.18 5.77
C GLY A 24 -15.81 2.23 6.36
N SER A 25 -15.35 3.15 5.50
CA SER A 25 -14.50 4.26 5.94
C SER A 25 -15.20 5.06 7.05
N GLY A 26 -14.43 5.61 7.98
CA GLY A 26 -14.97 6.51 9.00
C GLY A 26 -15.74 7.65 8.32
N ARG A 27 -16.84 8.08 8.94
CA ARG A 27 -17.76 9.12 8.42
C ARG A 27 -18.74 8.64 7.32
N SER A 28 -18.80 7.34 7.03
CA SER A 28 -19.78 6.73 6.10
C SER A 28 -21.07 6.26 6.78
N GLY A 29 -21.40 6.76 7.98
CA GLY A 29 -22.61 6.35 8.71
C GLY A 29 -22.44 5.14 9.64
N THR A 30 -21.21 4.66 9.88
CA THR A 30 -20.95 3.44 10.68
C THR A 30 -21.54 3.50 12.08
N SER A 31 -21.46 4.64 12.77
CA SER A 31 -22.10 4.80 14.08
C SER A 31 -23.63 4.74 14.05
N VAL A 32 -24.26 5.22 12.97
CA VAL A 32 -25.72 5.16 12.81
C VAL A 32 -26.14 3.71 12.58
N MET A 33 -25.46 3.01 11.67
CA MET A 33 -25.69 1.58 11.43
C MET A 33 -25.51 0.76 12.72
N THR A 34 -24.40 0.95 13.44
CA THR A 34 -24.15 0.22 14.71
C THR A 34 -25.26 0.43 15.72
N LYS A 35 -25.78 1.65 15.87
CA LYS A 35 -26.88 1.89 16.80
C LYS A 35 -28.19 1.29 16.32
N CYS A 36 -28.49 1.34 15.02
CA CYS A 36 -29.69 0.72 14.47
C CYS A 36 -29.68 -0.80 14.67
N ILE A 37 -28.55 -1.46 14.41
CA ILE A 37 -28.34 -2.89 14.72
C ILE A 37 -28.54 -3.17 16.22
N ASN A 38 -28.06 -2.28 17.10
CA ASN A 38 -28.30 -2.42 18.52
C ASN A 38 -29.79 -2.25 18.91
N LEU A 39 -30.53 -1.35 18.26
CA LEU A 39 -31.98 -1.19 18.45
C LEU A 39 -32.79 -2.41 17.99
N MET A 40 -32.25 -3.22 17.06
CA MET A 40 -32.81 -4.53 16.70
C MET A 40 -32.64 -5.59 17.81
N GLY A 41 -31.94 -5.27 18.90
CA GLY A 41 -31.70 -6.16 20.03
C GLY A 41 -30.35 -6.88 20.00
N ILE A 42 -29.45 -6.53 19.06
CA ILE A 42 -28.12 -7.13 18.98
C ILE A 42 -27.16 -6.43 19.95
N SER A 43 -26.43 -7.22 20.74
CA SER A 43 -25.51 -6.72 21.77
C SER A 43 -24.29 -6.03 21.17
N LEU A 44 -23.79 -4.98 21.84
CA LEU A 44 -22.49 -4.36 21.53
C LEU A 44 -21.34 -5.01 22.33
N GLY A 45 -21.64 -6.04 23.10
CA GLY A 45 -20.71 -6.85 23.87
C GLY A 45 -20.15 -6.23 25.14
N THR A 46 -20.39 -4.94 25.39
CA THR A 46 -19.89 -4.25 26.57
C THR A 46 -20.58 -2.91 26.78
N ASP A 47 -20.60 -2.45 28.04
CA ASP A 47 -20.88 -1.06 28.39
C ASP A 47 -19.62 -0.18 28.32
N ASN A 48 -18.43 -0.77 28.16
CA ASN A 48 -17.15 -0.06 28.04
C ASN A 48 -16.92 0.49 26.62
N LEU A 49 -17.85 1.30 26.15
CA LEU A 49 -17.80 1.93 24.84
C LEU A 49 -16.99 3.23 24.86
N LEU A 50 -16.43 3.60 23.71
CA LEU A 50 -15.78 4.89 23.51
C LEU A 50 -16.80 6.02 23.76
N ALA A 51 -16.41 6.96 24.63
CA ALA A 51 -17.28 8.06 25.02
C ALA A 51 -17.69 8.95 23.82
N PRO A 52 -18.93 9.48 23.80
CA PRO A 52 -19.37 10.40 22.77
C PRO A 52 -18.51 11.67 22.75
N SER A 53 -18.40 12.29 21.57
CA SER A 53 -17.82 13.62 21.44
C SER A 53 -18.92 14.62 21.17
N LYS A 54 -19.18 15.55 22.10
CA LYS A 54 -20.23 16.58 21.94
C LYS A 54 -20.12 17.36 20.63
N ARG A 55 -18.90 17.57 20.12
CA ARG A 55 -18.63 18.32 18.89
C ARG A 55 -18.69 17.46 17.63
N ILE A 56 -18.20 16.22 17.69
CA ILE A 56 -17.90 15.41 16.49
C ILE A 56 -18.95 14.31 16.28
N ASN A 57 -19.40 13.69 17.37
CA ASN A 57 -20.37 12.61 17.38
C ASN A 57 -21.11 12.58 18.74
N PRO A 58 -22.09 13.47 18.94
CA PRO A 58 -22.74 13.67 20.24
C PRO A 58 -23.59 12.48 20.67
N LYS A 59 -24.12 11.70 19.72
CA LYS A 59 -24.96 10.52 19.97
C LYS A 59 -24.16 9.24 20.24
N GLY A 60 -22.83 9.27 20.10
CA GLY A 60 -21.93 8.18 20.49
C GLY A 60 -21.28 7.44 19.32
N TYR A 61 -20.08 6.89 19.58
CA TYR A 61 -19.34 6.14 18.58
C TYR A 61 -19.76 4.68 18.51
N PHE A 62 -20.17 4.07 19.63
CA PHE A 62 -20.48 2.63 19.74
C PHE A 62 -19.28 1.74 19.39
N GLU A 63 -18.07 2.18 19.75
CA GLU A 63 -16.84 1.42 19.53
C GLU A 63 -16.39 0.78 20.84
N ASN A 64 -16.16 -0.53 20.83
CA ASN A 64 -15.65 -1.27 21.99
C ASN A 64 -14.18 -0.91 22.24
N LYS A 65 -13.84 -0.46 23.47
CA LYS A 65 -12.47 -0.03 23.80
C LYS A 65 -11.45 -1.16 23.76
N ASP A 66 -11.83 -2.39 24.05
CA ASP A 66 -10.91 -3.54 24.02
C ASP A 66 -10.51 -3.83 22.57
N VAL A 67 -11.48 -3.83 21.66
CA VAL A 67 -11.25 -3.93 20.21
C VAL A 67 -10.40 -2.76 19.69
N ILE A 68 -10.67 -1.53 20.12
CA ILE A 68 -9.83 -0.36 19.78
C ILE A 68 -8.38 -0.58 20.22
N ASN A 69 -8.15 -1.12 21.42
CA ASN A 69 -6.81 -1.34 21.94
C ASN A 69 -6.07 -2.41 21.13
N ILE A 70 -6.75 -3.51 20.76
CA ILE A 70 -6.21 -4.54 19.88
C ILE A 70 -5.85 -3.93 18.51
N HIS A 71 -6.76 -3.18 17.88
CA HIS A 71 -6.50 -2.52 16.59
C HIS A 71 -5.36 -1.49 16.65
N LYS A 72 -5.18 -0.79 17.77
CA LYS A 72 -4.04 0.12 17.98
C LYS A 72 -2.73 -0.64 18.07
N SER A 73 -2.72 -1.78 18.77
CA SER A 73 -1.54 -2.65 18.87
C SER A 73 -1.19 -3.25 17.50
N LEU A 74 -2.17 -3.79 16.77
CA LEU A 74 -2.01 -4.24 15.38
C LEU A 74 -1.43 -3.12 14.49
N GLY A 75 -1.97 -1.90 14.59
CA GLY A 75 -1.53 -0.76 13.79
C GLY A 75 -0.13 -0.23 14.14
N SER A 76 0.43 -0.67 15.27
CA SER A 76 1.82 -0.37 15.65
C SER A 76 2.82 -1.39 15.08
N ARG A 77 2.33 -2.61 14.79
CA ARG A 77 3.10 -3.76 14.25
C ARG A 77 3.04 -3.80 12.72
N ILE A 78 1.88 -3.50 12.15
CA ILE A 78 1.65 -3.39 10.71
C ILE A 78 1.16 -1.96 10.46
N ARG A 79 2.03 -1.11 9.91
CA ARG A 79 1.84 0.35 9.87
C ARG A 79 1.29 0.89 8.55
N TYR A 80 1.14 0.04 7.54
CA TYR A 80 0.82 0.40 6.16
C TYR A 80 -0.39 -0.38 5.64
N ARG A 81 -1.21 0.19 4.77
CA ARG A 81 -2.40 -0.47 4.21
C ARG A 81 -2.51 -0.30 2.68
N PRO A 82 -2.92 -1.32 1.90
CA PRO A 82 -3.16 -2.73 2.29
C PRO A 82 -1.96 -3.38 2.98
N ALA A 83 -2.23 -4.29 3.92
CA ALA A 83 -1.17 -5.07 4.57
C ALA A 83 -0.64 -6.14 3.60
N PHE A 84 0.51 -6.75 3.91
CA PHE A 84 1.05 -7.84 3.10
C PHE A 84 0.16 -9.08 3.12
N LYS A 85 0.19 -9.86 2.03
CA LYS A 85 -0.58 -11.10 1.91
C LYS A 85 -0.20 -12.07 3.03
N GLY A 86 -1.20 -12.63 3.72
CA GLY A 86 -0.97 -13.57 4.82
C GLY A 86 -0.62 -12.92 6.17
N TYR A 87 -0.75 -11.60 6.30
CA TYR A 87 -0.41 -10.90 7.55
C TYR A 87 -1.17 -11.43 8.78
N TYR A 88 -2.38 -11.97 8.57
CA TYR A 88 -3.26 -12.48 9.63
C TYR A 88 -2.63 -13.63 10.45
N ASP A 89 -1.69 -14.37 9.87
CA ASP A 89 -0.94 -15.44 10.53
C ASP A 89 0.52 -15.05 10.84
N SER A 90 0.88 -13.79 10.63
CA SER A 90 2.25 -13.32 10.88
C SER A 90 2.64 -13.44 12.36
N PRO A 91 3.87 -13.92 12.67
CA PRO A 91 4.41 -13.91 14.03
C PRO A 91 4.37 -12.52 14.68
N LYS A 92 4.43 -11.44 13.87
CA LYS A 92 4.37 -10.05 14.33
C LYS A 92 3.12 -9.75 15.15
N ILE A 93 1.98 -10.38 14.84
CA ILE A 93 0.67 -10.09 15.43
C ILE A 93 0.06 -11.24 16.23
N LYS A 94 0.82 -12.32 16.50
CA LYS A 94 0.33 -13.51 17.21
C LYS A 94 -0.39 -13.19 18.53
N LYS A 95 0.13 -12.22 19.29
CA LYS A 95 -0.49 -11.78 20.56
C LYS A 95 -1.83 -11.06 20.34
N ASP A 96 -1.94 -10.27 19.28
CA ASP A 96 -3.15 -9.52 18.95
C ASP A 96 -4.25 -10.46 18.43
N ARG A 97 -3.89 -11.41 17.56
CA ARG A 97 -4.78 -12.49 17.11
C ARG A 97 -5.33 -13.25 18.31
N ALA A 98 -4.48 -13.70 19.22
CA ALA A 98 -4.89 -14.41 20.44
C ALA A 98 -5.82 -13.56 21.33
N ALA A 99 -5.51 -12.28 21.53
CA ALA A 99 -6.36 -11.37 22.30
C ALA A 99 -7.75 -11.20 21.66
N LEU A 100 -7.81 -11.13 20.34
CA LEU A 100 -9.07 -11.05 19.60
C LEU A 100 -9.87 -12.36 19.68
N THR A 101 -9.20 -13.51 19.56
CA THR A 101 -9.82 -14.84 19.76
C THR A 101 -10.43 -14.96 21.15
N THR A 102 -9.68 -14.61 22.20
CA THR A 102 -10.18 -14.65 23.58
C THR A 102 -11.37 -13.72 23.79
N TYR A 103 -11.31 -12.49 23.24
CA TYR A 103 -12.44 -11.56 23.29
C TYR A 103 -13.73 -12.18 22.72
N LEU A 104 -13.63 -12.83 21.55
CA LEU A 104 -14.78 -13.46 20.91
C LEU A 104 -15.25 -14.70 21.67
N GLN A 105 -14.34 -15.57 22.11
CA GLN A 105 -14.68 -16.76 22.91
C GLN A 105 -15.47 -16.38 24.16
N THR A 106 -14.97 -15.42 24.93
CA THR A 106 -15.63 -14.96 26.17
C THR A 106 -17.01 -14.38 25.90
N PHE A 107 -17.18 -13.59 24.83
CA PHE A 107 -18.50 -13.05 24.52
C PHE A 107 -19.49 -14.16 24.13
N PHE A 108 -19.09 -15.02 23.19
CA PHE A 108 -19.95 -16.06 22.64
C PHE A 108 -20.14 -17.27 23.57
N GLU A 109 -19.61 -17.27 24.80
CA GLU A 109 -19.97 -18.26 25.83
C GLU A 109 -21.47 -18.22 26.15
N ASN A 110 -22.06 -17.02 26.21
CA ASN A 110 -23.44 -16.83 26.68
C ASN A 110 -24.34 -16.09 25.68
N GLU A 111 -23.78 -15.62 24.57
CA GLU A 111 -24.45 -14.73 23.62
C GLU A 111 -24.51 -15.35 22.23
N GLN A 112 -25.52 -14.97 21.45
CA GLN A 112 -25.73 -15.47 20.08
C GLN A 112 -25.30 -14.46 19.00
N TYR A 113 -25.44 -13.16 19.29
CA TYR A 113 -25.21 -12.09 18.32
C TYR A 113 -24.34 -10.99 18.92
N LEU A 114 -23.26 -10.63 18.21
CA LEU A 114 -22.37 -9.54 18.59
C LEU A 114 -22.26 -8.52 17.47
N ALA A 115 -22.59 -7.25 17.71
CA ALA A 115 -22.26 -6.16 16.81
C ALA A 115 -20.93 -5.53 17.20
N ILE A 116 -20.00 -5.47 16.23
CA ILE A 116 -18.65 -4.94 16.44
C ILE A 116 -18.40 -3.82 15.44
N LYS A 117 -17.90 -2.69 15.94
CA LYS A 117 -17.47 -1.58 15.10
C LYS A 117 -16.20 -0.94 15.61
N ASP A 118 -15.24 -0.80 14.72
CA ASP A 118 -14.12 0.15 14.79
C ASP A 118 -13.81 0.54 13.34
N PRO A 119 -13.68 1.83 12.98
CA PRO A 119 -13.33 2.22 11.61
C PRO A 119 -12.02 1.59 11.07
N ARG A 120 -11.12 1.13 11.94
CA ARG A 120 -9.88 0.41 11.60
C ARG A 120 -10.11 -1.07 11.31
N MET A 121 -11.29 -1.62 11.58
CA MET A 121 -11.62 -3.00 11.27
C MET A 121 -11.43 -3.32 9.77
N ASN A 122 -11.72 -2.35 8.90
CA ASN A 122 -11.44 -2.44 7.45
C ASN A 122 -9.97 -2.74 7.14
N ASP A 123 -9.07 -2.35 8.04
CA ASP A 123 -7.63 -2.52 7.90
C ASP A 123 -7.18 -3.96 8.26
N TYR A 124 -8.11 -4.82 8.75
CA TYR A 124 -7.86 -6.15 9.32
C TYR A 124 -8.92 -7.23 8.98
N ILE A 125 -9.67 -7.09 7.88
CA ILE A 125 -10.86 -7.94 7.61
C ILE A 125 -10.50 -9.43 7.56
N GLU A 126 -9.45 -9.80 6.83
CA GLU A 126 -9.00 -11.21 6.76
C GLU A 126 -8.69 -11.77 8.16
N LEU A 127 -8.02 -11.00 9.03
CA LEU A 127 -7.76 -11.42 10.42
C LEU A 127 -9.07 -11.68 11.18
N TRP A 128 -10.09 -10.83 11.00
CA TRP A 128 -11.40 -11.05 11.61
C TRP A 128 -12.05 -12.35 11.13
N GLN A 129 -12.03 -12.62 9.83
CA GLN A 129 -12.59 -13.86 9.27
C GLN A 129 -11.89 -15.11 9.81
N HIS A 130 -10.55 -15.10 9.87
CA HIS A 130 -9.79 -16.21 10.43
C HIS A 130 -10.08 -16.43 11.92
N VAL A 131 -10.15 -15.35 12.71
CA VAL A 131 -10.44 -15.49 14.14
C VAL A 131 -11.89 -15.91 14.39
N LEU A 132 -12.85 -15.44 13.59
CA LEU A 132 -14.25 -15.88 13.68
C LEU A 132 -14.39 -17.37 13.34
N ALA A 133 -13.69 -17.84 12.30
CA ALA A 133 -13.64 -19.26 11.95
C ALA A 133 -13.06 -20.13 13.08
N ASP A 134 -11.98 -19.69 13.75
CA ASP A 134 -11.38 -20.39 14.89
C ASP A 134 -12.35 -20.59 16.07
N VAL A 135 -13.35 -19.72 16.21
CA VAL A 135 -14.34 -19.77 17.29
C VAL A 135 -15.72 -20.24 16.83
N GLU A 136 -15.81 -20.74 15.59
CA GLU A 136 -17.03 -21.25 14.96
C GLU A 136 -18.19 -20.23 14.95
N VAL A 137 -17.87 -18.97 14.67
CA VAL A 137 -18.83 -17.86 14.55
C VAL A 137 -18.93 -17.42 13.09
N LEU A 138 -20.15 -17.25 12.59
CA LEU A 138 -20.37 -16.74 11.24
C LEU A 138 -20.26 -15.21 11.20
N PRO A 139 -19.59 -14.64 10.18
CA PRO A 139 -19.65 -13.21 9.96
C PRO A 139 -21.01 -12.77 9.41
N ALA A 140 -21.39 -11.53 9.70
CA ALA A 140 -22.43 -10.78 9.01
C ALA A 140 -21.86 -9.38 8.70
N GLU A 141 -21.19 -9.25 7.56
CA GLU A 141 -20.39 -8.09 7.19
C GLU A 141 -21.25 -7.03 6.50
N ILE A 142 -21.44 -5.89 7.15
CA ILE A 142 -22.20 -4.75 6.63
C ILE A 142 -21.20 -3.70 6.16
N VAL A 143 -21.05 -3.56 4.85
CA VAL A 143 -20.16 -2.57 4.23
C VAL A 143 -20.93 -1.29 3.97
N LEU A 144 -20.48 -0.17 4.54
CA LEU A 144 -21.06 1.14 4.27
C LEU A 144 -20.26 1.91 3.22
N LEU A 145 -20.96 2.36 2.18
CA LEU A 145 -20.41 3.19 1.11
C LEU A 145 -21.01 4.59 1.14
N ARG A 146 -20.15 5.62 1.07
CA ARG A 146 -20.55 7.02 0.99
C ARG A 146 -19.72 7.73 -0.08
N ASN A 147 -20.31 8.76 -0.71
CA ASN A 147 -19.60 9.69 -1.59
C ASN A 147 -18.25 10.11 -0.96
N PRO A 148 -17.11 9.94 -1.66
CA PRO A 148 -15.79 10.25 -1.12
C PRO A 148 -15.63 11.73 -0.73
N MET A 149 -16.22 12.65 -1.49
CA MET A 149 -16.21 14.09 -1.17
C MET A 149 -16.96 14.34 0.15
N ASP A 150 -18.06 13.63 0.32
CA ASP A 150 -18.77 13.41 1.58
C ASP A 150 -17.88 13.19 2.80
N VAL A 151 -17.09 12.13 2.64
CA VAL A 151 -16.22 11.61 3.68
C VAL A 151 -15.06 12.56 3.94
N VAL A 152 -14.45 13.12 2.90
CA VAL A 152 -13.34 14.07 3.00
C VAL A 152 -13.80 15.34 3.72
N ASN A 153 -14.89 15.97 3.26
CA ASN A 153 -15.46 17.16 3.90
C ASN A 153 -15.83 16.88 5.36
N SER A 154 -16.39 15.69 5.65
CA SER A 154 -16.67 15.30 7.03
C SER A 154 -15.42 15.16 7.89
N ASN A 155 -14.34 14.61 7.35
CA ASN A 155 -13.08 14.40 8.08
C ASN A 155 -12.37 15.73 8.34
N GLU A 156 -12.34 16.62 7.36
CA GLU A 156 -11.79 17.97 7.50
C GLU A 156 -12.50 18.72 8.63
N ARG A 157 -13.84 18.77 8.63
CA ARG A 157 -14.59 19.49 9.68
C ARG A 157 -14.50 18.83 11.06
N ALA A 158 -14.43 17.51 11.14
CA ALA A 158 -14.38 16.79 12.41
C ALA A 158 -12.99 16.81 13.06
N TRP A 159 -11.93 16.66 12.25
CA TRP A 159 -10.59 16.34 12.70
C TRP A 159 -9.50 17.25 12.13
N HIS A 160 -9.84 18.25 11.31
CA HIS A 160 -8.88 19.09 10.57
C HIS A 160 -7.88 18.25 9.77
N ARG A 161 -8.38 17.14 9.23
CA ARG A 161 -7.55 16.20 8.47
C ARG A 161 -7.24 16.79 7.10
N ASP A 162 -5.98 16.63 6.68
CA ASP A 162 -5.54 16.90 5.31
C ASP A 162 -6.44 16.17 4.29
N THR A 163 -6.81 16.87 3.22
CA THR A 163 -7.79 16.39 2.23
C THR A 163 -7.25 15.20 1.45
N THR A 164 -5.96 15.24 1.07
CA THR A 164 -5.27 14.13 0.39
C THR A 164 -5.26 12.89 1.27
N LEU A 165 -4.86 13.01 2.53
CA LEU A 165 -4.88 11.91 3.48
C LEU A 165 -6.29 11.37 3.72
N ALA A 166 -7.28 12.25 3.87
CA ALA A 166 -8.67 11.83 4.05
C ALA A 166 -9.18 11.04 2.83
N MET A 167 -8.85 11.49 1.62
CA MET A 167 -9.21 10.82 0.37
C MET A 167 -8.52 9.45 0.25
N ARG A 168 -7.20 9.40 0.46
CA ARG A 168 -6.41 8.16 0.44
C ARG A 168 -6.91 7.14 1.48
N GLN A 169 -7.26 7.61 2.67
CA GLN A 169 -7.83 6.74 3.72
C GLN A 169 -9.22 6.23 3.35
N TRP A 170 -10.05 7.04 2.67
CA TRP A 170 -11.31 6.57 2.11
C TRP A 170 -11.06 5.50 1.03
N GLN A 171 -10.19 5.77 0.06
CA GLN A 171 -9.88 4.85 -1.03
C GLN A 171 -9.45 3.48 -0.49
N VAL A 172 -8.41 3.44 0.35
CA VAL A 172 -7.86 2.17 0.84
C VAL A 172 -8.87 1.38 1.64
N ARG A 173 -9.65 2.02 2.51
CA ARG A 173 -10.62 1.30 3.34
C ARG A 173 -11.81 0.81 2.54
N THR A 174 -12.24 1.58 1.54
CA THR A 174 -13.28 1.15 0.62
C THR A 174 -12.79 -0.04 -0.21
N LEU A 175 -11.58 0.02 -0.78
CA LEU A 175 -10.93 -1.10 -1.48
C LEU A 175 -10.92 -2.36 -0.61
N LEU A 176 -10.33 -2.29 0.59
CA LEU A 176 -10.27 -3.43 1.51
C LEU A 176 -11.66 -3.96 1.87
N SER A 177 -12.63 -3.08 2.15
CA SER A 177 -13.99 -3.49 2.49
C SER A 177 -14.78 -4.13 1.34
N LEU A 178 -14.43 -3.83 0.09
CA LEU A 178 -15.07 -4.43 -1.07
C LEU A 178 -14.33 -5.70 -1.54
N ARG A 179 -13.01 -5.75 -1.32
CA ARG A 179 -12.13 -6.83 -1.75
C ARG A 179 -12.09 -8.00 -0.77
N ASP A 180 -11.97 -7.71 0.53
CA ASP A 180 -11.54 -8.70 1.55
C ASP A 180 -12.70 -9.30 2.35
N THR A 181 -13.90 -8.72 2.28
CA THR A 181 -15.11 -9.27 2.92
C THR A 181 -15.51 -10.63 2.33
N ASP A 182 -16.13 -11.46 3.16
CA ASP A 182 -16.63 -12.79 2.80
C ASP A 182 -17.79 -12.63 1.83
N ARG A 183 -17.62 -13.17 0.62
CA ARG A 183 -18.58 -13.01 -0.48
C ARG A 183 -19.96 -13.57 -0.15
N ASP A 184 -20.03 -14.60 0.68
CA ASP A 184 -21.29 -15.27 1.04
C ASP A 184 -21.97 -14.61 2.26
N HIS A 185 -21.21 -13.81 3.02
CA HIS A 185 -21.65 -13.24 4.29
C HIS A 185 -21.54 -11.71 4.36
N ARG A 186 -21.64 -11.03 3.20
CA ARG A 186 -21.54 -9.57 3.10
C ARG A 186 -22.76 -8.90 2.47
N ILE A 187 -23.02 -7.67 2.88
CA ILE A 187 -24.03 -6.79 2.28
C ILE A 187 -23.46 -5.38 2.12
N LEU A 188 -23.70 -4.78 0.96
CA LEU A 188 -23.35 -3.39 0.69
C LEU A 188 -24.57 -2.48 0.93
N VAL A 189 -24.35 -1.41 1.70
CA VAL A 189 -25.36 -0.43 2.06
C VAL A 189 -24.81 0.95 1.74
N THR A 190 -25.55 1.69 0.93
CA THR A 190 -25.17 3.07 0.63
C THR A 190 -25.63 3.99 1.76
N TYR A 191 -24.93 5.11 1.91
CA TYR A 191 -25.33 6.15 2.86
C TYR A 191 -26.77 6.63 2.58
N GLU A 192 -27.14 6.75 1.31
CA GLU A 192 -28.46 7.17 0.86
C GLU A 192 -29.54 6.15 1.26
N ASP A 193 -29.28 4.84 1.16
CA ASP A 193 -30.23 3.81 1.63
C ASP A 193 -30.40 3.84 3.15
N LEU A 194 -29.28 4.03 3.88
CA LEU A 194 -29.29 4.07 5.34
C LEU A 194 -30.15 5.22 5.88
N PHE A 195 -30.10 6.40 5.26
CA PHE A 195 -30.84 7.57 5.74
C PHE A 195 -32.19 7.78 5.02
N GLY A 196 -32.31 7.38 3.76
CA GLY A 196 -33.55 7.54 2.97
C GLY A 196 -34.56 6.41 3.17
N GLN A 197 -34.10 5.21 3.55
CA GLN A 197 -34.93 4.00 3.68
C GLN A 197 -34.48 3.13 4.86
N THR A 198 -34.26 3.74 6.04
CA THR A 198 -33.59 3.09 7.18
C THR A 198 -34.20 1.75 7.57
N LEU A 199 -35.50 1.70 7.88
CA LEU A 199 -36.15 0.47 8.34
C LEU A 199 -36.14 -0.65 7.28
N ALA A 200 -36.37 -0.30 6.00
CA ALA A 200 -36.31 -1.24 4.89
C ALA A 200 -34.88 -1.80 4.70
N THR A 201 -33.86 -0.95 4.85
CA THR A 201 -32.45 -1.35 4.83
C THR A 201 -32.13 -2.32 5.96
N LEU A 202 -32.58 -2.03 7.19
CA LEU A 202 -32.39 -2.93 8.34
C LEU A 202 -33.11 -4.27 8.15
N LYS A 203 -34.34 -4.25 7.59
CA LYS A 203 -35.08 -5.47 7.29
C LYS A 203 -34.34 -6.35 6.29
N ARG A 204 -33.77 -5.73 5.24
CA ARG A 204 -32.95 -6.41 4.23
C ARG A 204 -31.72 -7.07 4.86
N ILE A 205 -31.00 -6.34 5.71
CA ILE A 205 -29.84 -6.87 6.46
C ILE A 205 -30.27 -8.06 7.33
N ALA A 206 -31.35 -7.91 8.10
CA ALA A 206 -31.83 -8.96 8.99
C ALA A 206 -32.26 -10.22 8.24
N THR A 207 -32.93 -10.05 7.11
CA THR A 207 -33.37 -11.17 6.27
C THR A 207 -32.20 -11.87 5.60
N GLN A 208 -31.22 -11.12 5.09
CA GLN A 208 -30.06 -11.72 4.41
C GLN A 208 -29.21 -12.57 5.37
N PHE A 209 -29.05 -12.13 6.62
CA PHE A 209 -28.21 -12.79 7.60
C PHE A 209 -28.97 -13.60 8.65
N ASP A 210 -30.29 -13.75 8.52
CA ASP A 210 -31.15 -14.42 9.52
C ASP A 210 -31.00 -13.83 10.94
N LEU A 211 -30.84 -12.50 11.04
CA LEU A 211 -30.71 -11.81 12.32
C LEU A 211 -32.07 -11.57 12.99
N PRO A 212 -32.11 -11.37 14.33
CA PRO A 212 -33.33 -11.05 15.04
C PRO A 212 -34.08 -9.86 14.43
N TRP A 213 -35.40 -10.04 14.28
CA TRP A 213 -36.30 -8.98 13.81
C TRP A 213 -37.54 -8.89 14.68
N THR A 214 -37.96 -7.67 15.00
CA THR A 214 -39.14 -7.41 15.85
C THR A 214 -40.46 -7.59 15.08
N ASN A 215 -41.50 -8.03 15.78
CA ASN A 215 -42.87 -8.03 15.24
C ASN A 215 -43.53 -6.63 15.31
N ASP A 216 -42.98 -5.73 16.13
CA ASP A 216 -43.46 -4.34 16.28
C ASP A 216 -42.51 -3.38 15.54
N GLU A 217 -42.66 -3.33 14.22
CA GLU A 217 -41.85 -2.45 13.36
C GLU A 217 -42.11 -0.96 13.64
N ALA A 218 -43.32 -0.60 14.12
CA ALA A 218 -43.65 0.78 14.48
C ALA A 218 -42.87 1.25 15.71
N ALA A 219 -42.74 0.41 16.74
CA ALA A 219 -41.92 0.72 17.91
C ALA A 219 -40.43 0.83 17.58
N LEU A 220 -39.92 0.00 16.66
CA LEU A 220 -38.53 0.12 16.18
C LEU A 220 -38.33 1.40 15.37
N GLN A 221 -39.24 1.73 14.45
CA GLN A 221 -39.20 2.97 13.68
C GLN A 221 -39.17 4.19 14.61
N ALA A 222 -40.02 4.24 15.64
CA ALA A 222 -40.03 5.35 16.59
C ALA A 222 -38.69 5.52 17.35
N GLN A 223 -38.02 4.41 17.71
CA GLN A 223 -36.69 4.45 18.34
C GLN A 223 -35.60 4.92 17.36
N ILE A 224 -35.70 4.53 16.09
CA ILE A 224 -34.79 4.98 15.03
C ILE A 224 -34.96 6.48 14.81
N ASP A 225 -36.21 6.97 14.72
CA ASP A 225 -36.53 8.38 14.48
C ASP A 225 -36.08 9.30 15.64
N ASP A 226 -36.16 8.82 16.89
CA ASP A 226 -35.63 9.55 18.06
C ASP A 226 -34.08 9.61 18.07
N PHE A 227 -33.45 8.56 17.55
CA PHE A 227 -32.00 8.47 17.50
C PHE A 227 -31.39 9.29 16.37
N ILE A 228 -31.88 9.14 15.14
CA ILE A 228 -31.35 9.78 13.93
C ILE A 228 -31.80 11.24 13.92
N ASP A 229 -30.84 12.14 14.15
CA ASP A 229 -31.05 13.59 14.09
C ASP A 229 -30.49 14.14 12.76
N PRO A 230 -31.36 14.57 11.81
CA PRO A 230 -30.92 15.17 10.55
C PRO A 230 -30.03 16.40 10.74
N GLY A 231 -30.16 17.13 11.86
CA GLY A 231 -29.31 18.29 12.18
C GLY A 231 -27.83 17.94 12.44
N LEU A 232 -27.52 16.66 12.64
CA LEU A 232 -26.14 16.17 12.77
C LEU A 232 -25.47 15.84 11.43
N GLN A 233 -26.24 15.79 10.34
CA GLN A 233 -25.73 15.59 8.98
C GLN A 233 -25.20 16.92 8.42
N LYS A 234 -23.91 17.18 8.66
CA LYS A 234 -23.27 18.45 8.28
C LYS A 234 -22.39 18.39 7.03
N SER A 235 -22.27 17.21 6.42
CA SER A 235 -21.32 16.97 5.30
C SER A 235 -21.98 16.70 3.98
N ASP A 236 -23.30 16.53 3.93
CA ASP A 236 -23.96 16.08 2.72
C ASP A 236 -23.96 17.17 1.66
N SER A 237 -23.33 16.90 0.52
CA SER A 237 -23.33 17.79 -0.62
C SER A 237 -24.69 17.83 -1.34
N GLY A 238 -25.54 16.83 -1.15
CA GLY A 238 -26.75 16.63 -1.96
C GLY A 238 -26.45 16.31 -3.43
N GLU A 239 -25.19 16.00 -3.74
CA GLU A 239 -24.70 15.72 -5.09
C GLU A 239 -25.33 14.42 -5.62
N SER A 240 -25.89 14.47 -6.83
CA SER A 240 -26.40 13.26 -7.47
C SER A 240 -25.25 12.38 -8.01
N LEU A 241 -25.54 11.11 -8.28
CA LEU A 241 -24.54 10.21 -8.88
C LEU A 241 -24.02 10.73 -10.23
N ALA A 242 -24.89 11.33 -11.03
CA ALA A 242 -24.53 11.92 -12.32
C ALA A 242 -23.65 13.17 -12.16
N ASP A 243 -23.92 13.99 -11.14
CA ASP A 243 -23.08 15.15 -10.84
C ASP A 243 -21.68 14.70 -10.38
N PHE A 244 -21.60 13.67 -9.53
CA PHE A 244 -20.32 13.10 -9.10
C PHE A 244 -19.53 12.51 -10.28
N GLU A 245 -20.18 11.79 -11.18
CA GLU A 245 -19.55 11.23 -12.39
C GLU A 245 -18.99 12.33 -13.31
N ALA A 246 -19.70 13.46 -13.42
CA ALA A 246 -19.29 14.60 -14.23
C ALA A 246 -18.15 15.45 -13.62
N ARG A 247 -17.78 15.24 -12.34
CA ARG A 247 -16.69 15.97 -11.69
C ARG A 247 -15.39 15.81 -12.47
N THR A 248 -14.58 16.85 -12.56
CA THR A 248 -13.22 16.79 -13.15
C THR A 248 -12.12 16.94 -12.11
N ASP A 249 -12.47 17.32 -10.88
CA ASP A 249 -11.56 17.56 -9.74
C ASP A 249 -11.33 16.32 -8.88
N VAL A 250 -11.92 15.19 -9.25
CA VAL A 250 -11.72 13.89 -8.59
C VAL A 250 -10.92 12.97 -9.50
N ASP A 251 -9.90 12.33 -8.95
CA ASP A 251 -9.04 11.40 -9.68
C ASP A 251 -9.83 10.22 -10.28
N PRO A 252 -9.47 9.76 -11.49
CA PRO A 252 -10.22 8.69 -12.18
C PRO A 252 -10.36 7.40 -11.37
N ASP A 253 -9.34 6.99 -10.62
CA ASP A 253 -9.35 5.79 -9.78
C ASP A 253 -10.30 5.92 -8.58
N VAL A 254 -10.40 7.12 -7.99
CA VAL A 254 -11.38 7.42 -6.93
C VAL A 254 -12.79 7.29 -7.46
N LYS A 255 -13.06 7.88 -8.64
CA LYS A 255 -14.37 7.79 -9.27
C LYS A 255 -14.73 6.35 -9.61
N ALA A 256 -13.80 5.63 -10.26
CA ALA A 256 -14.00 4.24 -10.62
C ALA A 256 -14.37 3.38 -9.42
N LEU A 257 -13.68 3.56 -8.28
CA LEU A 257 -13.98 2.85 -7.04
C LEU A 257 -15.38 3.18 -6.48
N TYR A 258 -15.75 4.46 -6.40
CA TYR A 258 -17.06 4.84 -5.89
C TYR A 258 -18.19 4.33 -6.80
N LEU A 259 -18.07 4.54 -8.12
CA LEU A 259 -19.06 4.11 -9.10
C LEU A 259 -19.23 2.59 -9.12
N LEU A 260 -18.13 1.83 -9.02
CA LEU A 260 -18.17 0.37 -8.89
C LEU A 260 -18.94 -0.06 -7.63
N GLY A 261 -18.67 0.58 -6.49
CA GLY A 261 -19.41 0.35 -5.26
C GLY A 261 -20.91 0.71 -5.39
N ARG A 262 -21.24 1.79 -6.09
CA ARG A 262 -22.64 2.17 -6.36
C ARG A 262 -23.36 1.14 -7.23
N GLN A 263 -22.70 0.62 -8.27
CA GLN A 263 -23.23 -0.45 -9.09
C GLN A 263 -23.45 -1.72 -8.28
N ALA A 264 -22.47 -2.14 -7.48
CA ALA A 264 -22.57 -3.31 -6.60
C ALA A 264 -23.69 -3.18 -5.55
N ALA A 265 -23.94 -1.97 -5.04
CA ALA A 265 -25.04 -1.77 -4.10
C ALA A 265 -26.42 -1.90 -4.76
N ALA A 266 -26.53 -1.53 -6.04
CA ALA A 266 -27.76 -1.64 -6.83
C ALA A 266 -27.99 -3.06 -7.36
N ASP A 267 -26.94 -3.87 -7.53
CA ASP A 267 -27.00 -5.24 -8.03
C ASP A 267 -26.24 -6.22 -7.11
N PRO A 268 -26.95 -6.84 -6.14
CA PRO A 268 -26.35 -7.83 -5.24
C PRO A 268 -25.78 -9.06 -5.94
N ALA A 269 -26.32 -9.44 -7.10
CA ALA A 269 -25.81 -10.58 -7.87
C ALA A 269 -24.47 -10.23 -8.53
N TYR A 270 -24.35 -9.01 -9.05
CA TYR A 270 -23.07 -8.47 -9.51
C TYR A 270 -22.06 -8.38 -8.37
N PHE A 271 -22.45 -7.88 -7.20
CA PHE A 271 -21.54 -7.79 -6.04
C PHE A 271 -21.01 -9.16 -5.58
N ALA A 272 -21.79 -10.23 -5.73
CA ALA A 272 -21.37 -11.61 -5.42
C ALA A 272 -20.56 -12.27 -6.55
N SER A 273 -20.46 -11.64 -7.73
CA SER A 273 -19.86 -12.24 -8.93
C SER A 273 -18.32 -12.25 -8.89
N ALA A 274 -17.74 -13.19 -9.64
CA ALA A 274 -16.29 -13.19 -9.90
C ALA A 274 -15.84 -11.97 -10.72
N GLU A 275 -16.72 -11.41 -11.55
CA GLU A 275 -16.45 -10.20 -12.34
C GLU A 275 -16.22 -8.99 -11.45
N PHE A 276 -17.08 -8.76 -10.45
CA PHE A 276 -16.87 -7.71 -9.46
C PHE A 276 -15.55 -7.90 -8.71
N GLN A 277 -15.23 -9.14 -8.31
CA GLN A 277 -13.97 -9.41 -7.65
C GLN A 277 -12.77 -9.03 -8.53
N GLN A 278 -12.74 -9.49 -9.78
CA GLN A 278 -11.62 -9.16 -10.68
C GLN A 278 -11.46 -7.63 -10.80
N ARG A 279 -12.58 -6.90 -10.90
CA ARG A 279 -12.53 -5.45 -11.04
C ARG A 279 -12.01 -4.74 -9.78
N ILE A 280 -12.37 -5.20 -8.58
CA ILE A 280 -11.85 -4.60 -7.34
C ILE A 280 -10.38 -4.99 -7.09
N ASP A 281 -9.96 -6.18 -7.51
CA ASP A 281 -8.56 -6.61 -7.48
C ASP A 281 -7.72 -5.71 -8.40
N ASP A 282 -8.15 -5.49 -9.65
CA ASP A 282 -7.50 -4.59 -10.61
C ASP A 282 -7.36 -3.15 -10.05
N LEU A 283 -8.42 -2.62 -9.42
CA LEU A 283 -8.38 -1.30 -8.80
C LEU A 283 -7.42 -1.23 -7.60
N THR A 284 -7.27 -2.35 -6.88
CA THR A 284 -6.34 -2.43 -5.76
C THR A 284 -4.89 -2.47 -6.24
N GLU A 285 -4.61 -3.21 -7.31
CA GLU A 285 -3.30 -3.22 -7.97
C GLU A 285 -2.96 -1.83 -8.52
N GLN A 286 -3.89 -1.17 -9.21
CA GLN A 286 -3.71 0.19 -9.71
C GLN A 286 -3.46 1.20 -8.58
N TYR A 287 -4.16 1.07 -7.45
CA TYR A 287 -3.95 1.90 -6.27
C TYR A 287 -2.52 1.72 -5.71
N LEU A 288 -2.06 0.47 -5.57
CA LEU A 288 -0.72 0.18 -5.05
C LEU A 288 0.37 0.66 -6.00
N ALA A 289 0.15 0.47 -7.31
CA ALA A 289 1.07 0.93 -8.34
C ALA A 289 1.19 2.46 -8.38
N LYS A 290 0.06 3.18 -8.33
CA LYS A 290 0.05 4.64 -8.44
C LYS A 290 0.56 5.35 -7.19
N TYR A 291 0.32 4.77 -6.01
CA TYR A 291 0.48 5.53 -4.78
C TYR A 291 1.14 4.80 -3.61
N GLY A 292 1.49 3.52 -3.78
CA GLY A 292 1.97 2.68 -2.70
C GLY A 292 0.96 2.44 -1.58
N ALA A 293 1.42 1.80 -0.51
CA ALA A 293 0.60 1.59 0.68
C ALA A 293 0.44 2.89 1.49
N LEU A 294 -0.73 3.05 2.12
CA LEU A 294 -1.01 4.17 3.01
C LEU A 294 -0.44 3.90 4.40
N TYR A 295 0.51 4.74 4.83
CA TYR A 295 1.07 4.71 6.17
C TYR A 295 0.18 5.39 7.21
N ARG A 296 0.24 4.86 8.43
CA ARG A 296 -0.33 5.52 9.62
C ARG A 296 0.28 6.91 9.87
N ASP A 297 1.57 7.05 9.67
CA ASP A 297 2.33 8.29 9.88
C ASP A 297 2.55 9.00 8.54
N PHE A 298 1.45 9.33 7.85
CA PHE A 298 1.48 10.05 6.57
C PHE A 298 2.19 11.41 6.74
N ASN A 299 3.07 11.77 5.79
CA ASN A 299 3.80 13.04 5.72
C ASN A 299 4.79 13.31 6.88
N VAL A 300 5.66 12.35 7.21
CA VAL A 300 6.77 12.72 8.11
C VAL A 300 7.81 13.52 7.34
N LYS A 301 8.08 14.75 7.81
CA LYS A 301 9.18 15.56 7.28
C LYS A 301 10.51 14.86 7.52
N ILE A 302 11.18 14.48 6.44
CA ILE A 302 12.56 14.01 6.41
C ILE A 302 13.37 15.16 5.81
N ASN A 303 14.34 15.66 6.56
CA ASN A 303 15.20 16.78 6.12
C ASN A 303 16.66 16.35 5.96
N SER A 304 16.93 15.05 6.04
CA SER A 304 18.28 14.49 5.89
C SER A 304 18.63 14.28 4.43
N LYS A 305 19.90 14.43 4.09
CA LYS A 305 20.46 13.90 2.84
C LYS A 305 20.72 12.41 3.00
N THR A 306 20.16 11.62 2.09
CA THR A 306 20.23 10.16 2.08
C THR A 306 21.12 9.73 0.92
N PHE A 307 22.28 9.16 1.23
CA PHE A 307 23.26 8.74 0.23
C PHE A 307 23.06 7.26 -0.11
N PHE A 308 23.11 6.93 -1.40
CA PHE A 308 23.14 5.55 -1.85
C PHE A 308 24.41 5.32 -2.67
N VAL A 309 25.06 4.18 -2.48
CA VAL A 309 26.20 3.76 -3.30
C VAL A 309 25.81 2.49 -4.04
N PHE A 310 25.83 2.56 -5.36
CA PHE A 310 25.50 1.48 -6.28
C PHE A 310 26.75 1.06 -7.05
N GLY A 311 27.06 -0.23 -7.03
CA GLY A 311 28.25 -0.81 -7.67
C GLY A 311 28.23 -2.34 -7.53
N GLU A 312 28.77 -3.05 -8.51
CA GLU A 312 28.73 -4.52 -8.55
C GLU A 312 29.78 -5.16 -7.61
N ASP A 313 30.86 -4.44 -7.32
CA ASP A 313 31.97 -4.92 -6.48
C ASP A 313 31.92 -4.31 -5.07
N GLN A 314 31.90 -5.18 -4.05
CA GLN A 314 31.76 -4.73 -2.67
C GLN A 314 32.99 -3.97 -2.16
N ASP A 315 34.19 -4.25 -2.66
CA ASP A 315 35.40 -3.53 -2.24
C ASP A 315 35.38 -2.10 -2.79
N GLN A 316 34.96 -1.92 -4.04
CA GLN A 316 34.73 -0.59 -4.63
C GLN A 316 33.64 0.19 -3.89
N VAL A 317 32.52 -0.46 -3.55
CA VAL A 317 31.45 0.15 -2.74
C VAL A 317 31.97 0.56 -1.36
N ASN A 318 32.77 -0.29 -0.69
CA ASN A 318 33.37 0.02 0.59
C ASN A 318 34.36 1.21 0.51
N GLN A 319 35.11 1.31 -0.58
CA GLN A 319 36.01 2.44 -0.82
C GLN A 319 35.24 3.75 -0.93
N VAL A 320 34.15 3.78 -1.70
CA VAL A 320 33.28 4.97 -1.81
C VAL A 320 32.59 5.27 -0.48
N ASN A 321 32.14 4.25 0.27
CA ASN A 321 31.59 4.43 1.61
C ASN A 321 32.58 5.14 2.54
N GLY A 322 33.86 4.74 2.53
CA GLY A 322 34.91 5.40 3.32
C GLY A 322 35.09 6.88 2.95
N LEU A 323 35.05 7.20 1.65
CA LEU A 323 35.14 8.59 1.20
C LEU A 323 33.92 9.43 1.62
N LEU A 324 32.72 8.83 1.64
CA LEU A 324 31.51 9.48 2.16
C LEU A 324 31.58 9.67 3.70
N GLU A 325 32.12 8.70 4.42
CA GLU A 325 32.34 8.76 5.87
C GLU A 325 33.34 9.85 6.26
N ASP A 326 34.41 10.04 5.48
CA ASP A 326 35.36 11.15 5.65
C ASP A 326 34.66 12.51 5.51
N GLY A 327 33.62 12.58 4.66
CA GLY A 327 32.71 13.71 4.52
C GLY A 327 31.57 13.76 5.55
N GLN A 328 31.67 12.98 6.64
CA GLN A 328 30.71 12.90 7.75
C GLN A 328 29.35 12.28 7.41
N VAL A 329 29.23 11.58 6.28
CA VAL A 329 28.02 10.79 5.98
C VAL A 329 28.05 9.50 6.81
N LYS A 330 27.00 9.25 7.58
CA LYS A 330 26.89 7.99 8.32
C LYS A 330 26.49 6.84 7.39
N MET A 331 27.45 6.08 6.92
CA MET A 331 27.20 4.94 6.04
C MET A 331 26.83 3.67 6.82
N VAL A 332 26.02 2.83 6.18
CA VAL A 332 25.69 1.48 6.64
C VAL A 332 26.00 0.50 5.50
N GLY A 333 26.76 -0.55 5.81
CA GLY A 333 27.16 -1.59 4.86
C GLY A 333 26.25 -2.83 4.90
N THR A 334 26.86 -4.00 4.72
CA THR A 334 26.20 -5.31 4.53
C THR A 334 25.37 -5.83 5.70
N GLU A 335 25.42 -5.19 6.87
CA GLU A 335 24.63 -5.56 8.04
C GLU A 335 23.23 -4.91 8.07
N ALA A 336 22.87 -4.12 7.05
CA ALA A 336 21.61 -3.37 6.98
C ALA A 336 20.39 -4.25 6.68
N ASP A 337 19.20 -3.81 7.14
CA ASP A 337 17.91 -4.42 6.75
C ASP A 337 17.72 -4.42 5.22
N SER A 338 18.33 -3.47 4.49
CA SER A 338 18.30 -3.41 3.04
C SER A 338 19.02 -4.59 2.38
N HIS A 339 20.10 -5.11 2.98
CA HIS A 339 20.84 -6.26 2.45
C HIS A 339 19.96 -7.51 2.39
N VAL A 340 19.30 -7.83 3.50
CA VAL A 340 18.39 -8.99 3.61
C VAL A 340 17.23 -8.88 2.62
N ILE A 341 16.73 -7.66 2.40
CA ILE A 341 15.67 -7.39 1.42
C ILE A 341 16.20 -7.62 0.00
N ALA A 342 17.42 -7.17 -0.30
CA ALA A 342 18.06 -7.39 -1.58
C ALA A 342 18.25 -8.89 -1.88
N GLU A 343 18.73 -9.66 -0.91
CA GLU A 343 18.91 -11.11 -1.04
C GLU A 343 17.59 -11.84 -1.36
N ASP A 344 16.53 -11.60 -0.57
CA ASP A 344 15.21 -12.25 -0.78
C ASP A 344 14.59 -11.86 -2.14
N LEU A 345 14.70 -10.59 -2.55
CA LEU A 345 14.15 -10.13 -3.82
C LEU A 345 14.96 -10.63 -5.02
N SER A 346 16.29 -10.67 -4.92
CA SER A 346 17.15 -11.24 -5.96
C SER A 346 16.83 -12.72 -6.16
N GLU A 347 16.67 -13.51 -5.09
CA GLU A 347 16.25 -14.92 -5.20
C GLU A 347 14.92 -15.06 -5.96
N ARG A 348 13.93 -14.21 -5.64
CA ARG A 348 12.61 -14.22 -6.29
C ARG A 348 12.65 -13.82 -7.76
N LEU A 349 13.45 -12.82 -8.11
CA LEU A 349 13.67 -12.38 -9.50
C LEU A 349 14.36 -13.47 -10.31
N ASN A 350 15.42 -14.07 -9.75
CA ASN A 350 16.17 -15.16 -10.38
C ASN A 350 15.29 -16.40 -10.61
N ASN A 351 14.35 -16.67 -9.71
CA ASN A 351 13.38 -17.75 -9.82
C ASN A 351 12.15 -17.39 -10.70
N ASN A 352 12.11 -16.20 -11.31
CA ASN A 352 10.98 -15.68 -12.11
C ASN A 352 9.64 -15.67 -11.38
N THR A 353 9.67 -15.53 -10.05
CA THR A 353 8.46 -15.35 -9.23
C THR A 353 7.96 -13.90 -9.22
N LEU A 354 8.81 -12.96 -9.67
CA LEU A 354 8.52 -11.55 -9.84
C LEU A 354 9.00 -11.09 -11.21
N ALA A 355 8.33 -10.10 -11.80
CA ALA A 355 8.76 -9.47 -13.03
C ALA A 355 9.69 -8.29 -12.75
N VAL A 356 10.90 -8.32 -13.32
CA VAL A 356 11.94 -7.29 -13.09
C VAL A 356 11.48 -5.86 -13.39
N GLN A 357 10.55 -5.68 -14.33
CA GLN A 357 10.05 -4.35 -14.73
C GLN A 357 9.00 -3.79 -13.76
N THR A 358 8.32 -4.64 -12.97
CA THR A 358 7.14 -4.22 -12.19
C THR A 358 7.18 -4.67 -10.73
N TYR A 359 8.23 -5.39 -10.30
CA TYR A 359 8.34 -5.90 -8.93
C TYR A 359 8.19 -4.82 -7.83
N PRO A 360 8.61 -3.54 -7.98
CA PRO A 360 8.41 -2.54 -6.92
C PRO A 360 6.93 -2.21 -6.66
N LEU A 361 6.06 -2.58 -7.60
CA LEU A 361 4.61 -2.37 -7.57
C LEU A 361 3.85 -3.66 -7.25
N ASP A 362 4.55 -4.80 -7.15
CA ASP A 362 3.94 -6.10 -6.91
C ASP A 362 3.49 -6.23 -5.46
N TYR A 363 2.24 -6.64 -5.26
CA TYR A 363 1.67 -6.85 -3.95
C TYR A 363 2.39 -7.96 -3.15
N LEU A 364 3.02 -8.93 -3.82
CA LEU A 364 3.78 -10.01 -3.19
C LEU A 364 5.02 -9.54 -2.44
N VAL A 365 5.54 -8.35 -2.78
CA VAL A 365 6.73 -7.77 -2.14
C VAL A 365 6.42 -6.54 -1.30
N VAL A 366 5.14 -6.26 -1.06
CA VAL A 366 4.74 -5.12 -0.25
C VAL A 366 5.38 -5.21 1.15
N GLU A 367 5.58 -6.39 1.73
CA GLU A 367 6.24 -6.48 3.04
C GLU A 367 7.70 -6.00 3.02
N GLN A 368 8.45 -6.39 1.99
CA GLN A 368 9.85 -6.04 1.77
C GLN A 368 9.99 -4.55 1.51
N LYS A 369 9.17 -4.01 0.60
CA LYS A 369 9.10 -2.57 0.33
C LYS A 369 8.87 -1.77 1.62
N GLU A 370 8.03 -2.30 2.49
CA GLU A 370 7.65 -1.67 3.75
C GLU A 370 8.70 -1.81 4.84
N ALA A 371 9.41 -2.94 4.88
CA ALA A 371 10.58 -3.10 5.73
C ALA A 371 11.66 -2.08 5.33
N LEU A 372 11.91 -1.93 4.04
CA LEU A 372 12.84 -0.94 3.50
C LEU A 372 12.41 0.48 3.85
N ASN A 373 11.14 0.82 3.62
CA ASN A 373 10.61 2.14 3.98
C ASN A 373 10.82 2.46 5.46
N ASN A 374 10.51 1.52 6.35
CA ASN A 374 10.70 1.71 7.79
C ASN A 374 12.18 1.87 8.16
N TYR A 375 13.07 1.10 7.54
CA TYR A 375 14.51 1.22 7.71
C TYR A 375 15.00 2.60 7.27
N LEU A 376 14.72 3.01 6.04
CA LEU A 376 15.12 4.32 5.49
C LEU A 376 14.58 5.46 6.36
N ARG A 377 13.27 5.45 6.62
CA ARG A 377 12.58 6.46 7.43
C ARG A 377 13.14 6.57 8.85
N LYS A 378 13.54 5.46 9.48
CA LYS A 378 14.07 5.45 10.84
C LYS A 378 15.44 6.12 10.91
N ASN A 379 16.31 5.89 9.93
CA ASN A 379 17.67 6.45 9.88
C ASN A 379 17.65 7.91 9.41
N ALA A 380 16.92 8.20 8.33
CA ALA A 380 16.76 9.54 7.76
C ALA A 380 16.16 10.57 8.73
N LYS A 381 15.43 10.13 9.76
CA LYS A 381 14.93 11.03 10.82
C LYS A 381 15.98 11.40 11.87
N ARG A 382 17.02 10.60 12.03
CA ARG A 382 17.95 10.69 13.16
C ARG A 382 19.23 11.40 12.77
N GLU A 383 19.62 11.27 11.52
CA GLU A 383 20.92 11.69 11.01
C GLU A 383 20.72 12.73 9.92
N THR A 384 21.49 13.82 9.95
CA THR A 384 21.42 14.85 8.91
C THR A 384 22.00 14.36 7.58
N LEU A 385 23.09 13.59 7.64
CA LEU A 385 23.76 12.95 6.51
C LEU A 385 23.89 11.46 6.83
N TRP A 386 23.29 10.60 6.03
CA TRP A 386 23.41 9.15 6.21
C TRP A 386 23.28 8.43 4.88
N GLY A 387 23.73 7.19 4.79
CA GLY A 387 23.57 6.43 3.57
C GLY A 387 23.67 4.93 3.72
N VAL A 388 23.39 4.26 2.61
CA VAL A 388 23.47 2.81 2.44
C VAL A 388 24.40 2.52 1.27
N GLY A 389 25.42 1.70 1.50
CA GLY A 389 26.34 1.28 0.45
C GLY A 389 26.64 -0.20 0.56
N ASP A 390 26.04 -0.96 -0.33
CA ASP A 390 26.09 -2.42 -0.36
C ASP A 390 25.89 -2.86 -1.82
N ALA A 391 26.77 -3.72 -2.33
CA ALA A 391 26.69 -4.18 -3.70
C ALA A 391 25.38 -4.93 -4.01
N GLN A 392 24.78 -5.60 -3.01
CA GLN A 392 23.49 -6.27 -3.19
C GLN A 392 22.35 -5.30 -3.53
N ASN A 393 22.45 -4.02 -3.16
CA ASN A 393 21.41 -3.05 -3.45
C ASN A 393 21.20 -2.80 -4.95
N ASN A 394 22.17 -3.14 -5.81
CA ASN A 394 22.00 -3.07 -7.26
C ASN A 394 20.85 -3.96 -7.76
N GLU A 395 20.61 -5.08 -7.08
CA GLU A 395 19.53 -6.01 -7.42
C GLU A 395 18.13 -5.40 -7.19
N ILE A 396 18.04 -4.39 -6.31
CA ILE A 396 16.78 -3.78 -5.85
C ILE A 396 16.73 -2.26 -6.03
N VAL A 397 17.52 -1.72 -6.96
CA VAL A 397 17.65 -0.27 -7.17
C VAL A 397 16.30 0.41 -7.46
N GLU A 398 15.42 -0.23 -8.23
CA GLU A 398 14.09 0.33 -8.53
C GLU A 398 13.21 0.39 -7.29
N MET A 399 13.30 -0.60 -6.38
CA MET A 399 12.57 -0.57 -5.12
C MET A 399 13.13 0.49 -4.16
N LEU A 400 14.46 0.60 -4.04
CA LEU A 400 15.12 1.62 -3.21
C LEU A 400 14.74 3.05 -3.63
N THR A 401 14.79 3.32 -4.93
CA THR A 401 14.43 4.62 -5.50
C THR A 401 12.93 4.90 -5.37
N THR A 402 12.07 3.91 -5.62
CA THR A 402 10.62 4.01 -5.41
C THR A 402 10.29 4.36 -3.95
N VAL A 403 10.84 3.62 -2.99
CA VAL A 403 10.58 3.86 -1.56
C VAL A 403 11.11 5.22 -1.13
N SER A 404 12.29 5.62 -1.63
CA SER A 404 12.87 6.92 -1.33
C SER A 404 12.01 8.08 -1.85
N ALA A 405 11.47 7.96 -3.06
CA ALA A 405 10.54 8.91 -3.63
C ALA A 405 9.22 9.00 -2.81
N GLU A 406 8.65 7.87 -2.39
CA GLU A 406 7.47 7.82 -1.53
C GLU A 406 7.70 8.47 -0.15
N LEU A 407 8.93 8.41 0.35
CA LEU A 407 9.34 9.09 1.57
C LEU A 407 9.55 10.60 1.40
N GLY A 408 9.66 11.07 0.15
CA GLY A 408 10.17 12.40 -0.15
C GLY A 408 11.60 12.60 0.38
N ALA A 409 12.41 11.55 0.35
CA ALA A 409 13.79 11.60 0.79
C ALA A 409 14.62 12.43 -0.20
N ASP A 410 15.52 13.25 0.35
CA ASP A 410 16.54 13.95 -0.42
C ASP A 410 17.68 12.97 -0.72
N THR A 411 17.63 12.32 -1.88
CA THR A 411 18.56 11.25 -2.24
C THR A 411 19.75 11.76 -3.03
N HIS A 412 20.94 11.31 -2.64
CA HIS A 412 22.21 11.57 -3.30
C HIS A 412 22.81 10.23 -3.74
N ASN A 413 22.67 9.88 -5.01
CA ASN A 413 23.06 8.56 -5.52
C ASN A 413 24.48 8.59 -6.12
N VAL A 414 25.34 7.67 -5.71
CA VAL A 414 26.67 7.46 -6.32
C VAL A 414 26.61 6.15 -7.09
N VAL A 415 26.95 6.21 -8.38
CA VAL A 415 27.01 5.04 -9.28
C VAL A 415 28.45 4.78 -9.65
N ILE A 416 28.96 3.61 -9.27
CA ILE A 416 30.27 3.11 -9.66
C ILE A 416 30.11 2.36 -10.99
N ALA A 417 30.75 2.85 -12.04
CA ALA A 417 30.70 2.29 -13.38
C ALA A 417 32.02 1.59 -13.72
N ASP A 418 31.92 0.31 -14.08
CA ASP A 418 33.05 -0.45 -14.63
C ASP A 418 33.28 -0.12 -16.11
N ASP A 419 34.50 -0.34 -16.58
CA ASP A 419 34.81 -0.35 -18.00
C ASP A 419 34.29 -1.65 -18.65
N LEU A 420 33.07 -1.58 -19.18
CA LEU A 420 32.40 -2.70 -19.85
C LEU A 420 33.18 -3.20 -21.07
N THR A 421 34.05 -2.39 -21.67
CA THR A 421 34.84 -2.80 -22.85
C THR A 421 35.94 -3.81 -22.52
N THR A 422 36.23 -4.00 -21.23
CA THR A 422 37.18 -5.00 -20.74
C THR A 422 36.57 -6.39 -20.55
N ILE A 423 35.24 -6.52 -20.68
CA ILE A 423 34.54 -7.78 -20.43
C ILE A 423 34.43 -8.60 -21.73
N ASP A 424 35.24 -9.65 -21.83
CA ASP A 424 35.25 -10.54 -23.01
C ASP A 424 34.07 -11.52 -23.06
N ASP A 425 33.59 -12.00 -21.90
CA ASP A 425 32.48 -12.95 -21.86
C ASP A 425 31.15 -12.27 -22.18
N ARG A 426 30.52 -12.67 -23.29
CA ARG A 426 29.28 -12.06 -23.79
C ARG A 426 28.12 -12.10 -22.79
N ARG A 427 28.03 -13.14 -21.96
CA ARG A 427 26.95 -13.25 -20.96
C ARG A 427 27.21 -12.26 -19.82
N THR A 428 28.43 -12.22 -19.32
CA THR A 428 28.85 -11.26 -18.29
C THR A 428 28.72 -9.83 -18.78
N LEU A 429 29.16 -9.53 -20.01
CA LEU A 429 29.02 -8.21 -20.63
C LEU A 429 27.55 -7.78 -20.68
N ARG A 430 26.66 -8.70 -21.09
CA ARG A 430 25.22 -8.43 -21.15
C ARG A 430 24.66 -8.10 -19.78
N LEU A 431 24.97 -8.92 -18.76
CA LEU A 431 24.48 -8.71 -17.40
C LEU A 431 24.99 -7.39 -16.83
N ALA A 432 26.30 -7.11 -16.94
CA ALA A 432 26.89 -5.86 -16.48
C ALA A 432 26.30 -4.63 -17.19
N THR A 433 26.09 -4.71 -18.51
CA THR A 433 25.45 -3.63 -19.28
C THR A 433 24.00 -3.42 -18.82
N GLN A 434 23.25 -4.50 -18.57
CA GLN A 434 21.88 -4.45 -18.08
C GLN A 434 21.79 -3.91 -16.65
N HIS A 435 22.69 -4.30 -15.76
CA HIS A 435 22.72 -3.78 -14.38
C HIS A 435 23.07 -2.29 -14.37
N LEU A 436 24.11 -1.88 -15.11
CA LEU A 436 24.51 -0.48 -15.15
C LEU A 436 23.40 0.42 -15.72
N ILE A 437 22.76 0.04 -16.82
CA ILE A 437 21.66 0.84 -17.37
C ILE A 437 20.43 0.85 -16.47
N ARG A 438 20.13 -0.24 -15.75
CA ARG A 438 19.06 -0.28 -14.73
C ARG A 438 19.31 0.71 -13.63
N THR A 439 20.51 0.69 -13.06
CA THR A 439 20.90 1.62 -12.00
C THR A 439 20.83 3.05 -12.47
N LEU A 440 21.43 3.38 -13.62
CA LEU A 440 21.44 4.75 -14.17
C LEU A 440 20.03 5.26 -14.47
N HIS A 441 19.16 4.41 -15.03
CA HIS A 441 17.76 4.77 -15.30
C HIS A 441 16.99 5.01 -14.01
N ALA A 442 17.17 4.16 -12.99
CA ALA A 442 16.48 4.30 -11.71
C ALA A 442 16.89 5.56 -10.93
N VAL A 443 18.14 6.02 -11.09
CA VAL A 443 18.68 7.21 -10.41
C VAL A 443 18.79 8.44 -11.31
N GLU A 444 18.19 8.43 -12.50
CA GLU A 444 18.38 9.48 -13.53
C GLU A 444 18.00 10.90 -13.07
N GLN A 445 17.27 11.00 -11.96
CA GLN A 445 16.90 12.24 -11.28
C GLN A 445 18.09 12.79 -10.47
N PRO A 446 18.59 14.01 -10.78
CA PRO A 446 19.61 14.66 -9.97
C PRO A 446 19.15 14.89 -8.52
N PRO A 447 20.05 14.81 -7.53
CA PRO A 447 21.50 14.67 -7.67
C PRO A 447 21.98 13.20 -7.70
N TYR A 448 22.75 12.85 -8.74
CA TYR A 448 23.56 11.63 -8.75
C TYR A 448 24.95 11.89 -9.34
N LEU A 449 25.93 11.08 -8.92
CA LEU A 449 27.33 11.17 -9.30
C LEU A 449 27.79 9.84 -9.90
N VAL A 450 28.34 9.87 -11.11
CA VAL A 450 28.99 8.69 -11.71
C VAL A 450 30.48 8.72 -11.42
N LEU A 451 31.02 7.61 -10.94
CA LEU A 451 32.45 7.42 -10.71
C LEU A 451 32.92 6.21 -11.52
N MET A 452 34.08 6.32 -12.16
CA MET A 452 34.70 5.16 -12.82
C MET A 452 35.45 4.32 -11.80
N ALA A 453 35.23 3.01 -11.82
CA ALA A 453 35.82 2.05 -10.87
C ALA A 453 37.36 2.13 -10.82
N ASP A 454 38.01 2.37 -11.96
CA ASP A 454 39.47 2.49 -12.08
C ASP A 454 40.04 3.86 -11.62
N GLN A 455 39.17 4.79 -11.20
CA GLN A 455 39.54 6.17 -10.82
C GLN A 455 39.18 6.52 -9.38
N LEU A 456 38.73 5.56 -8.56
CA LEU A 456 38.26 5.84 -7.19
C LEU A 456 39.33 6.47 -6.28
N ASP A 457 40.61 6.12 -6.47
CA ASP A 457 41.73 6.66 -5.67
C ASP A 457 42.24 8.04 -6.11
N THR A 458 41.66 8.64 -7.14
CA THR A 458 42.18 9.91 -7.67
C THR A 458 41.77 11.10 -6.79
N PRO A 459 42.62 12.14 -6.68
CA PRO A 459 42.24 13.40 -6.01
C PRO A 459 41.02 14.07 -6.64
N ALA A 460 40.77 13.82 -7.94
CA ALA A 460 39.60 14.32 -8.63
C ALA A 460 38.31 13.66 -8.09
N THR A 461 38.31 12.33 -7.91
CA THR A 461 37.18 11.60 -7.31
C THR A 461 36.91 12.06 -5.87
N GLN A 462 37.96 12.23 -5.06
CA GLN A 462 37.82 12.76 -3.69
C GLN A 462 37.18 14.16 -3.68
N ALA A 463 37.63 15.05 -4.57
CA ALA A 463 37.05 16.38 -4.71
C ALA A 463 35.59 16.34 -5.20
N ALA A 464 35.26 15.44 -6.13
CA ALA A 464 33.90 15.25 -6.63
C ALA A 464 32.94 14.77 -5.53
N ILE A 465 33.34 13.78 -4.73
CA ILE A 465 32.54 13.30 -3.59
C ILE A 465 32.34 14.42 -2.55
N ALA A 466 33.39 15.16 -2.20
CA ALA A 466 33.29 16.27 -1.26
C ALA A 466 32.32 17.36 -1.75
N ALA A 467 32.38 17.70 -3.05
CA ALA A 467 31.44 18.63 -3.67
C ALA A 467 30.00 18.08 -3.66
N PHE A 468 29.84 16.78 -3.93
CA PHE A 468 28.54 16.11 -3.98
C PHE A 468 27.84 16.06 -2.61
N ILE A 469 28.60 15.87 -1.52
CA ILE A 469 28.06 15.94 -0.14
C ILE A 469 27.59 17.37 0.19
N ALA A 470 28.35 18.37 -0.24
CA ALA A 470 28.06 19.78 0.00
C ALA A 470 26.91 20.32 -0.87
N ALA A 471 26.62 19.68 -2.00
CA ALA A 471 25.57 20.10 -2.92
C ALA A 471 24.19 20.05 -2.25
N GLU A 472 23.37 21.05 -2.50
CA GLU A 472 21.95 21.04 -2.12
C GLU A 472 21.12 20.56 -3.32
N PRO A 473 20.04 19.79 -3.10
CA PRO A 473 19.19 19.33 -4.19
C PRO A 473 18.60 20.52 -4.96
N THR A 474 18.75 20.48 -6.28
CA THR A 474 18.01 21.37 -7.18
C THR A 474 16.56 20.91 -7.25
N LYS A 475 15.61 21.80 -6.95
CA LYS A 475 14.16 21.54 -7.13
C LYS A 475 13.72 21.47 -8.59
N GLU A 476 14.64 21.61 -9.53
CA GLU A 476 14.37 21.56 -10.96
C GLU A 476 14.18 20.10 -11.36
N GLN A 477 13.05 19.81 -12.01
CA GLN A 477 12.86 18.52 -12.68
C GLN A 477 13.95 18.38 -13.76
N PRO A 478 14.55 17.20 -13.93
CA PRO A 478 15.53 17.00 -14.98
C PRO A 478 14.90 17.36 -16.32
N VAL A 479 15.68 18.05 -17.14
CA VAL A 479 15.33 18.33 -18.51
C VAL A 479 15.38 17.01 -19.26
N HIS A 480 14.24 16.31 -19.36
CA HIS A 480 14.09 15.29 -20.39
C HIS A 480 14.12 16.01 -21.72
N ASP A 481 15.12 15.70 -22.55
CA ASP A 481 15.13 16.22 -23.91
C ASP A 481 13.91 15.64 -24.65
N SER A 482 12.88 16.47 -24.80
CA SER A 482 11.63 16.11 -25.48
C SER A 482 11.81 15.95 -27.00
N GLN A 483 12.99 16.27 -27.53
CA GLN A 483 13.35 15.97 -28.90
C GLN A 483 14.31 14.78 -28.90
N PRO A 484 13.94 13.63 -29.51
CA PRO A 484 14.86 12.52 -29.63
C PRO A 484 16.00 12.94 -30.56
N ASP A 485 17.14 13.33 -29.98
CA ASP A 485 18.40 13.28 -30.69
C ASP A 485 18.66 11.80 -31.01
N GLU A 486 18.24 11.38 -32.21
CA GLU A 486 18.37 10.01 -32.69
C GLU A 486 19.84 9.59 -32.90
N THR A 487 20.82 10.49 -32.73
CA THR A 487 22.25 10.17 -32.83
C THR A 487 22.69 9.11 -31.81
N PHE A 488 22.01 9.03 -30.66
CA PHE A 488 22.28 8.06 -29.61
C PHE A 488 21.47 6.75 -29.73
N LYS A 489 20.61 6.62 -30.74
CA LYS A 489 19.72 5.46 -30.88
C LYS A 489 20.51 4.25 -31.37
N LEU A 490 20.52 3.18 -30.57
CA LEU A 490 21.14 1.92 -30.96
C LEU A 490 20.33 1.23 -32.07
N ARG A 491 21.05 0.44 -32.88
CA ARG A 491 20.45 -0.33 -33.97
C ARG A 491 19.72 -1.57 -33.44
N THR A 492 18.70 -2.01 -34.16
CA THR A 492 18.05 -3.31 -33.95
C THR A 492 18.41 -4.25 -35.12
N PRO A 493 18.96 -5.46 -34.89
CA PRO A 493 19.25 -6.06 -33.59
C PRO A 493 20.41 -5.35 -32.86
N LEU A 494 20.32 -5.33 -31.52
CA LEU A 494 21.28 -4.69 -30.63
C LEU A 494 22.71 -5.23 -30.84
N ASP A 495 23.66 -4.35 -31.14
CA ASP A 495 25.09 -4.63 -30.99
C ASP A 495 25.50 -4.34 -29.54
N LEU A 496 25.69 -5.40 -28.76
CA LEU A 496 26.02 -5.29 -27.34
C LEU A 496 27.37 -4.61 -27.10
N ASN A 497 28.35 -4.79 -28.00
CA ASN A 497 29.66 -4.16 -27.85
C ASN A 497 29.57 -2.65 -28.12
N GLU A 498 28.79 -2.24 -29.12
CA GLU A 498 28.49 -0.82 -29.38
C GLU A 498 27.78 -0.18 -28.19
N ALA A 499 26.77 -0.87 -27.63
CA ALA A 499 26.04 -0.42 -26.46
C ALA A 499 26.97 -0.23 -25.25
N ALA A 500 27.77 -1.26 -24.93
CA ALA A 500 28.70 -1.24 -23.81
C ALA A 500 29.77 -0.14 -23.97
N ALA A 501 30.39 -0.04 -25.15
CA ALA A 501 31.41 0.98 -25.42
C ALA A 501 30.85 2.40 -25.33
N THR A 502 29.63 2.62 -25.85
CA THR A 502 28.98 3.93 -25.78
C THR A 502 28.63 4.29 -24.34
N LEU A 503 28.06 3.35 -23.58
CA LEU A 503 27.70 3.55 -22.18
C LEU A 503 28.94 3.85 -21.32
N THR A 504 30.01 3.06 -21.47
CA THR A 504 31.28 3.31 -20.78
C THR A 504 31.85 4.68 -21.12
N ALA A 505 31.89 5.06 -22.40
CA ALA A 505 32.42 6.36 -22.81
C ALA A 505 31.60 7.54 -22.25
N LEU A 506 30.28 7.39 -22.14
CA LEU A 506 29.41 8.40 -21.54
C LEU A 506 29.58 8.47 -20.02
N CYS A 507 29.71 7.34 -19.32
CA CYS A 507 30.04 7.31 -17.89
C CYS A 507 31.39 8.00 -17.60
N GLN A 508 32.42 7.73 -18.41
CA GLN A 508 33.74 8.36 -18.29
C GLN A 508 33.68 9.89 -18.48
N ARG A 509 32.84 10.37 -19.40
CA ARG A 509 32.65 11.81 -19.62
C ARG A 509 31.88 12.44 -18.46
N ALA A 510 30.81 11.79 -17.99
CA ALA A 510 30.00 12.25 -16.87
C ALA A 510 30.78 12.28 -15.55
N SER A 511 31.69 11.33 -15.33
CA SER A 511 32.55 11.31 -14.14
C SER A 511 33.58 12.45 -14.10
N GLN A 512 33.89 13.05 -15.25
CA GLN A 512 34.89 14.12 -15.39
C GLN A 512 34.27 15.52 -15.47
N ASP A 513 33.06 15.63 -16.03
CA ASP A 513 32.37 16.91 -16.25
C ASP A 513 30.85 16.73 -16.09
N GLU A 514 30.29 17.35 -15.05
CA GLU A 514 28.86 17.31 -14.74
C GLU A 514 27.96 17.73 -15.91
N ARG A 515 28.47 18.56 -16.83
CA ARG A 515 27.72 19.02 -18.03
C ARG A 515 27.47 17.88 -19.02
N GLN A 516 28.19 16.77 -18.90
CA GLN A 516 28.03 15.57 -19.74
C GLN A 516 26.94 14.62 -19.20
N GLN A 517 26.43 14.85 -17.99
CA GLN A 517 25.40 14.03 -17.37
C GLN A 517 24.11 13.95 -18.21
N ALA A 518 23.73 15.07 -18.84
CA ALA A 518 22.55 15.13 -19.69
C ALA A 518 22.63 14.20 -20.90
N ALA A 519 23.82 14.05 -21.49
CA ALA A 519 24.04 13.14 -22.62
C ALA A 519 23.97 11.66 -22.19
N LEU A 520 24.49 11.34 -20.99
CA LEU A 520 24.35 10.01 -20.40
C LEU A 520 22.88 9.68 -20.14
N ASN A 521 22.14 10.59 -19.49
CA ASN A 521 20.71 10.42 -19.23
C ASN A 521 19.94 10.20 -20.53
N HIS A 522 20.19 11.02 -21.56
CA HIS A 522 19.52 10.88 -22.85
C HIS A 522 19.76 9.51 -23.50
N PHE A 523 21.00 9.02 -23.50
CA PHE A 523 21.31 7.68 -24.01
C PHE A 523 20.60 6.58 -23.21
N VAL A 524 20.59 6.69 -21.88
CA VAL A 524 19.93 5.73 -20.98
C VAL A 524 18.43 5.69 -21.25
N SER A 525 17.73 6.83 -21.20
CA SER A 525 16.28 6.87 -21.41
C SER A 525 15.88 6.41 -22.82
N LEU A 526 16.68 6.71 -23.85
CA LEU A 526 16.40 6.32 -25.23
C LEU A 526 16.57 4.82 -25.50
N ASN A 527 17.54 4.17 -24.83
CA ASN A 527 17.93 2.79 -25.12
C ASN A 527 17.62 1.78 -24.01
N TYR A 528 17.06 2.21 -22.88
CA TYR A 528 16.72 1.39 -21.72
C TYR A 528 15.97 0.11 -22.11
N ASP A 529 14.85 0.25 -22.82
CA ASP A 529 14.02 -0.87 -23.22
C ASP A 529 14.73 -1.82 -24.19
N GLU A 530 15.55 -1.31 -25.11
CA GLU A 530 16.23 -2.13 -26.11
C GLU A 530 17.37 -2.95 -25.45
N ILE A 531 18.14 -2.35 -24.55
CA ILE A 531 19.23 -3.01 -23.81
C ILE A 531 18.66 -4.03 -22.80
N LEU A 532 17.54 -3.71 -22.15
CA LEU A 532 16.90 -4.65 -21.22
C LEU A 532 16.27 -5.84 -21.93
N ASN A 533 15.55 -5.61 -23.03
CA ASN A 533 14.79 -6.67 -23.68
C ASN A 533 15.61 -7.46 -24.72
N VAL A 534 16.79 -6.97 -25.13
CA VAL A 534 17.65 -7.55 -26.19
C VAL A 534 16.80 -8.20 -27.29
N LYS A 535 15.93 -7.39 -27.92
CA LYS A 535 15.00 -7.89 -28.93
C LYS A 535 15.78 -8.27 -30.19
N GLY A 536 15.71 -9.54 -30.58
CA GLY A 536 16.26 -10.02 -31.85
C GLY A 536 17.57 -10.79 -31.78
N ASP A 537 18.10 -11.13 -30.60
CA ASP A 537 19.20 -12.09 -30.50
C ASP A 537 18.65 -13.51 -30.73
N GLN A 538 18.62 -13.92 -32.01
CA GLN A 538 18.09 -15.23 -32.46
C GLN A 538 18.79 -16.43 -31.76
N TYR A 539 19.92 -16.22 -31.09
CA TYR A 539 20.63 -17.24 -30.31
C TYR A 539 20.16 -17.38 -28.85
N ALA A 540 19.51 -16.36 -28.26
CA ALA A 540 19.05 -16.45 -26.86
C ALA A 540 17.75 -17.26 -26.73
N ASN A 541 16.92 -17.30 -27.78
CA ASN A 541 15.69 -18.09 -27.81
C ASN A 541 15.91 -19.58 -28.09
N SER A 542 17.14 -20.01 -28.45
CA SER A 542 17.45 -21.43 -28.70
C SER A 542 18.06 -22.18 -27.50
N VAL A 543 18.35 -21.49 -26.38
CA VAL A 543 18.91 -22.11 -25.16
C VAL A 543 17.86 -22.20 -24.02
N ARG A 544 16.60 -21.85 -24.31
CA ARG A 544 15.44 -22.07 -23.42
C ARG A 544 14.55 -23.19 -23.94
N ASN A 545 15.13 -24.38 -24.12
CA ASN A 545 14.42 -25.67 -24.20
C ASN A 545 15.18 -26.69 -23.35
#